data_AF-A0A357YKU0-F1
#
_entry.id   AF-A0A357YKU0-F1
#
_cell.length_a   1.000
_cell.length_b   1.000
_cell.length_c   1.000
_cell.angle_alpha   90.00
_cell.angle_beta   90.00
_cell.angle_gamma   90.00
#
_symmetry.space_group_name_H-M   'P 1'
#
loop_
_entity.id
_entity.type
_entity.pdbx_description
1 polymer ?
#
loop_
_entity_poly.entity_id
_entity_poly.type
_entity_poly.pdbx_seq_one_letter_code
_entity_poly.pdbx_strand_id
1 'polypeptide(L)'
;MGNIIKDFCKRYDILPLNTPVLLNFKLDGTYKRIGGDNHTVTLSCSNRSVSLTTKKVIIEEGWSFKTNIQSSAAGNATLEISVDGTINTRILFRFLESKDVFKKDRYDLLMDELKYVAPEVNNSPPHAEYSGNYCMGASERGLSELLGDTTNFYAVERITHKHKNSVGFSGKSAVDRGKKFQSLGYTEKNHHFKGWKIIHAKKDLIYNAKDDSEAETQYSNVKYDIVDFNATGKNTLTTLFDNDINNKEIGYHIYYFTVTDGFHTLLLIIDTLTDPCNPKYEIWDQHGLTSSHGLLADIAEGIRRQTSWTFANSCLNRYKTKKTKYYDSTDTYLWKIKQK
;
A
#
# COMPACT_ATOMS: atom_id res chain seq x y z
N MET A 1 8.98 25.34 34.24
CA MET A 1 8.31 24.02 34.08
C MET A 1 8.39 23.66 32.62
N GLY A 2 9.14 22.60 32.28
CA GLY A 2 9.25 22.15 30.89
C GLY A 2 7.91 21.57 30.39
N ASN A 3 7.52 21.95 29.18
CA ASN A 3 6.37 21.39 28.48
C ASN A 3 6.73 20.08 27.79
N ILE A 4 5.78 19.18 27.59
CA ILE A 4 6.00 17.97 26.79
C ILE A 4 5.71 18.27 25.33
N ILE A 5 6.73 18.08 24.48
CA ILE A 5 6.64 18.13 23.02
C ILE A 5 6.38 16.71 22.51
N LYS A 6 5.35 16.56 21.68
CA LYS A 6 5.01 15.32 20.99
C LYS A 6 5.82 15.25 19.70
N ASP A 7 6.59 14.19 19.51
CA ASP A 7 7.37 13.98 18.29
C ASP A 7 6.75 12.88 17.44
N PHE A 8 5.49 13.11 17.06
CA PHE A 8 4.71 12.25 16.17
C PHE A 8 3.52 13.02 15.58
N CYS A 9 3.06 12.57 14.41
CA CYS A 9 1.96 13.18 13.67
C CYS A 9 0.58 12.61 14.06
N LYS A 10 -0.48 13.23 13.55
CA LYS A 10 -1.89 12.90 13.84
C LYS A 10 -2.29 11.46 13.52
N ARG A 11 -1.60 10.75 12.63
CA ARG A 11 -1.91 9.34 12.34
C ARG A 11 -1.70 8.42 13.55
N TYR A 12 -0.86 8.83 14.51
CA TYR A 12 -0.72 8.11 15.77
C TYR A 12 -1.95 8.20 16.67
N ASP A 13 -2.93 9.09 16.40
CA ASP A 13 -4.15 9.18 17.20
C ASP A 13 -5.01 7.91 17.10
N ILE A 14 -4.79 7.06 16.08
CA ILE A 14 -5.53 5.81 15.87
C ILE A 14 -4.54 4.66 15.74
N LEU A 15 -4.56 3.75 16.70
CA LEU A 15 -3.55 2.70 16.85
C LEU A 15 -4.15 1.30 16.71
N PRO A 16 -3.40 0.34 16.16
CA PRO A 16 -3.83 -1.04 16.05
C PRO A 16 -3.91 -1.75 17.41
N LEU A 17 -4.78 -2.75 17.50
CA LEU A 17 -4.80 -3.68 18.63
C LEU A 17 -3.63 -4.65 18.62
N ASN A 18 -3.14 -4.95 19.82
CA ASN A 18 -2.11 -5.95 20.07
C ASN A 18 -0.78 -5.71 19.33
N THR A 19 -0.51 -4.47 18.94
CA THR A 19 0.74 -4.08 18.28
C THR A 19 1.41 -2.96 19.09
N PRO A 20 2.63 -3.17 19.59
CA PRO A 20 3.40 -2.11 20.23
C PRO A 20 3.71 -0.99 19.24
N VAL A 21 3.40 0.25 19.62
CA VAL A 21 3.70 1.45 18.82
C VAL A 21 4.61 2.36 19.64
N LEU A 22 5.75 2.73 19.08
CA LEU A 22 6.73 3.60 19.73
C LEU A 22 6.28 5.06 19.65
N LEU A 23 6.11 5.69 20.81
CA LEU A 23 5.86 7.13 20.94
C LEU A 23 7.14 7.83 21.39
N ASN A 24 7.49 8.90 20.69
CA ASN A 24 8.62 9.76 21.02
C ASN A 24 8.12 11.08 21.61
N PHE A 25 8.77 11.51 22.69
CA PHE A 25 8.48 12.77 23.37
C PHE A 25 9.78 13.51 23.68
N LYS A 26 9.67 14.81 23.86
CA LYS A 26 10.77 15.68 24.32
C LYS A 26 10.29 16.59 25.43
N LEU A 27 11.11 16.78 26.46
CA LEU A 27 10.88 17.85 27.43
C LEU A 27 11.41 19.16 26.84
N ASP A 28 10.53 20.15 26.73
CA ASP A 28 10.84 21.48 26.24
C ASP A 28 11.91 22.14 27.12
N GLY A 29 12.68 23.05 26.51
CA GLY A 29 13.84 23.69 27.10
C GLY A 29 15.14 23.34 26.38
N THR A 30 16.23 23.90 26.89
CA THR A 30 17.57 23.81 26.29
C THR A 30 18.44 22.93 27.15
N TYR A 31 19.06 21.92 26.53
CA TYR A 31 20.04 21.10 27.22
C TYR A 31 21.17 21.95 27.80
N LYS A 32 21.44 21.78 29.09
CA LYS A 32 22.57 22.40 29.77
C LYS A 32 23.65 21.35 29.97
N ARG A 33 24.81 21.55 29.34
CA ARG A 33 25.96 20.62 29.44
C ARG A 33 26.47 20.43 30.89
N ILE A 34 26.20 21.38 31.77
CA ILE A 34 26.54 21.35 33.21
C ILE A 34 25.38 22.01 33.97
N GLY A 35 24.84 21.33 35.00
CA GLY A 35 23.83 21.88 35.90
C GLY A 35 22.41 21.94 35.32
N GLY A 36 22.00 20.91 34.56
CA GLY A 36 20.60 20.71 34.20
C GLY A 36 19.77 20.27 35.41
N ASP A 37 18.52 20.74 35.48
CA ASP A 37 17.57 20.29 36.51
C ASP A 37 16.91 18.98 36.08
N ASN A 38 16.88 18.02 37.00
CA ASN A 38 16.22 16.74 36.79
C ASN A 38 14.72 16.88 37.02
N HIS A 39 13.93 16.46 36.03
CA HIS A 39 12.47 16.40 36.09
C HIS A 39 11.99 14.97 36.13
N THR A 40 11.02 14.70 37.01
CA THR A 40 10.32 13.42 37.05
C THR A 40 9.13 13.47 36.10
N VAL A 41 9.20 12.72 35.01
CA VAL A 41 8.08 12.56 34.07
C VAL A 41 7.36 11.25 34.36
N THR A 42 6.05 11.31 34.60
CA THR A 42 5.19 10.14 34.83
C THR A 42 4.15 10.03 33.72
N LEU A 43 3.97 8.83 33.20
CA LEU A 43 2.99 8.50 32.16
C LEU A 43 1.95 7.55 32.74
N SER A 44 0.69 7.89 32.54
CA SER A 44 -0.43 7.05 32.94
C SER A 44 -1.51 7.03 31.85
N CYS A 45 -2.29 5.95 31.79
CA CYS A 45 -3.36 5.82 30.83
C CYS A 45 -4.68 5.57 31.55
N SER A 46 -5.74 6.23 31.08
CA SER A 46 -7.10 6.08 31.62
C SER A 46 -7.71 4.70 31.37
N ASN A 47 -7.26 3.99 30.33
CA ASN A 47 -7.77 2.68 29.96
C ASN A 47 -6.86 1.56 30.49
N ARG A 48 -7.41 0.64 31.29
CA ARG A 48 -6.66 -0.47 31.91
C ARG A 48 -6.18 -1.52 30.92
N SER A 49 -6.80 -1.61 29.74
CA SER A 49 -6.36 -2.49 28.66
C SER A 49 -5.12 -1.96 27.93
N VAL A 50 -4.71 -0.72 28.21
CA VAL A 50 -3.52 -0.10 27.62
C VAL A 50 -2.30 -0.33 28.50
N SER A 51 -1.24 -0.86 27.89
CA SER A 51 0.08 -1.00 28.52
C SER A 51 1.06 0.03 27.96
N LEU A 52 1.92 0.53 28.86
CA LEU A 52 3.04 1.41 28.56
C LEU A 52 4.33 0.75 29.02
N THR A 53 5.38 0.73 28.19
CA THR A 53 6.70 0.22 28.62
C THR A 53 7.39 1.17 29.59
N THR A 54 7.13 2.48 29.45
CA THR A 54 7.67 3.52 30.32
C THR A 54 6.53 4.20 31.07
N LYS A 55 6.51 4.06 32.39
CA LYS A 55 5.54 4.73 33.28
C LYS A 55 6.14 5.90 34.06
N LYS A 56 7.47 5.91 34.26
CA LYS A 56 8.20 6.96 34.96
C LYS A 56 9.61 7.05 34.39
N VAL A 57 10.10 8.26 34.18
CA VAL A 57 11.47 8.54 33.75
C VAL A 57 11.96 9.83 34.41
N ILE A 58 13.27 9.92 34.67
CA ILE A 58 13.92 11.15 35.12
C ILE A 58 14.72 11.68 33.94
N ILE A 59 14.47 12.92 33.53
CA ILE A 59 15.11 13.55 32.37
C ILE A 59 15.39 15.04 32.62
N GLU A 60 16.36 15.58 31.90
CA GLU A 60 16.66 17.01 31.89
C GLU A 60 15.88 17.75 30.78
N GLU A 61 15.78 19.08 30.87
CA GLU A 61 15.25 19.91 29.80
C GLU A 61 15.98 19.69 28.47
N GLY A 62 15.23 19.69 27.37
CA GLY A 62 15.75 19.42 26.02
C GLY A 62 15.98 17.95 25.70
N TRP A 63 15.87 17.02 26.67
CA TRP A 63 16.04 15.60 26.43
C TRP A 63 14.78 14.93 25.91
N SER A 64 14.97 13.83 25.17
CA SER A 64 13.88 13.01 24.63
C SER A 64 13.71 11.72 25.42
N PHE A 65 12.48 11.23 25.48
CA PHE A 65 12.15 9.93 26.07
C PHE A 65 11.13 9.20 25.19
N LYS A 66 11.06 7.88 25.38
CA LYS A 66 10.23 7.00 24.55
C LYS A 66 9.41 6.06 25.39
N THR A 67 8.25 5.67 24.87
CA THR A 67 7.41 4.60 25.44
C THR A 67 6.73 3.84 24.32
N ASN A 68 6.63 2.53 24.43
CA ASN A 68 5.70 1.77 23.58
C ASN A 68 4.32 1.80 24.22
N ILE A 69 3.31 2.08 23.41
CA ILE A 69 1.91 1.97 23.78
C ILE A 69 1.27 0.78 23.03
N GLN A 70 0.42 0.03 23.70
CA GLN A 70 -0.32 -1.10 23.14
C GLN A 70 -1.63 -1.26 23.90
N SER A 71 -2.70 -1.67 23.20
CA SER A 71 -3.96 -2.07 23.84
C SER A 71 -4.36 -3.48 23.44
N SER A 72 -4.92 -4.23 24.39
CA SER A 72 -5.55 -5.52 24.13
C SER A 72 -7.04 -5.42 23.74
N ALA A 73 -7.65 -4.25 23.91
CA ALA A 73 -9.06 -4.01 23.62
C ALA A 73 -9.29 -2.72 22.81
N ALA A 74 -10.30 -2.74 21.95
CA ALA A 74 -10.74 -1.58 21.20
C ALA A 74 -11.31 -0.51 22.13
N GLY A 75 -11.15 0.76 21.75
CA GLY A 75 -11.73 1.88 22.47
C GLY A 75 -10.79 3.07 22.58
N ASN A 76 -11.29 4.11 23.25
CA ASN A 76 -10.54 5.32 23.49
C ASN A 76 -9.63 5.16 24.71
N ALA A 77 -8.50 5.86 24.71
CA ALA A 77 -7.61 5.94 25.83
C ALA A 77 -6.92 7.31 25.86
N THR A 78 -6.99 7.97 27.01
CA THR A 78 -6.23 9.20 27.26
C THR A 78 -4.91 8.84 27.94
N LEU A 79 -3.79 9.15 27.29
CA LEU A 79 -2.46 9.18 27.89
C LEU A 79 -2.27 10.53 28.60
N GLU A 80 -2.03 10.48 29.90
CA GLU A 80 -1.69 11.66 30.71
C GLU A 80 -0.21 11.62 31.06
N ILE A 81 0.47 12.74 30.81
CA ILE A 81 1.89 12.93 31.08
C ILE A 81 2.02 14.07 32.09
N SER A 82 2.58 13.76 33.26
CA SER A 82 2.88 14.74 34.30
C SER A 82 4.39 14.98 34.42
N VAL A 83 4.75 16.22 34.74
CA VAL A 83 6.11 16.66 35.04
C VAL A 83 6.11 17.16 36.48
N ASP A 84 6.93 16.55 37.34
CA ASP A 84 7.04 16.87 38.77
C ASP A 84 5.68 16.90 39.49
N GLY A 85 4.83 15.93 39.16
CA GLY A 85 3.50 15.76 39.76
C GLY A 85 2.40 16.63 39.15
N THR A 86 2.72 17.59 38.28
CA THR A 86 1.71 18.42 37.59
C THR A 86 1.39 17.84 36.22
N ILE A 87 0.12 17.60 35.92
CA ILE A 87 -0.31 17.14 34.59
C ILE A 87 0.01 18.22 33.57
N ASN A 88 0.90 17.90 32.63
CA ASN A 88 1.36 18.82 31.60
C ASN A 88 0.64 18.58 30.28
N THR A 89 0.46 17.31 29.88
CA THR A 89 -0.08 16.95 28.56
C THR A 89 -1.09 15.81 28.64
N ARG A 90 -2.15 15.92 27.85
CA ARG A 90 -3.12 14.84 27.59
C ARG A 90 -3.17 14.52 26.10
N ILE A 91 -3.20 13.25 25.76
CA ILE A 91 -3.23 12.76 24.37
C ILE A 91 -4.30 11.70 24.25
N LEU A 92 -5.25 11.90 23.34
CA LEU A 92 -6.30 10.94 23.07
C LEU A 92 -5.85 9.99 21.97
N PHE A 93 -5.87 8.69 22.29
CA PHE A 93 -5.70 7.61 21.34
C PHE A 93 -7.00 6.85 21.18
N ARG A 94 -7.22 6.30 19.99
CA ARG A 94 -8.29 5.36 19.70
C ARG A 94 -7.68 4.06 19.17
N PHE A 95 -7.94 2.97 19.87
CA PHE A 95 -7.51 1.65 19.45
C PHE A 95 -8.60 0.97 18.61
N LEU A 96 -8.26 0.57 17.39
CA LEU A 96 -9.18 -0.06 16.43
C LEU A 96 -8.59 -1.36 15.87
N GLU A 97 -9.49 -2.17 15.31
CA GLU A 97 -9.17 -3.33 14.49
C GLU A 97 -10.11 -3.32 13.29
N SER A 98 -9.68 -2.60 12.26
CA SER A 98 -10.36 -2.48 10.99
C SER A 98 -10.03 -3.68 10.12
N LYS A 99 -11.04 -4.25 9.46
CA LYS A 99 -10.85 -5.43 8.58
C LYS A 99 -10.05 -5.10 7.31
N ASP A 100 -9.97 -3.84 6.92
CA ASP A 100 -9.28 -3.32 5.72
C ASP A 100 -7.90 -2.72 6.01
N VAL A 101 -7.33 -3.05 7.18
CA VAL A 101 -5.98 -2.70 7.60
C VAL A 101 -5.29 -3.96 8.10
N PHE A 102 -4.20 -4.34 7.45
CA PHE A 102 -3.49 -5.56 7.76
C PHE A 102 -2.33 -5.29 8.71
N LYS A 103 -2.11 -6.23 9.63
CA LYS A 103 -0.96 -6.26 10.53
C LYS A 103 0.27 -6.82 9.81
N LYS A 104 1.44 -6.60 10.42
CA LYS A 104 2.74 -6.98 9.87
C LYS A 104 2.87 -8.46 9.53
N ASP A 105 2.33 -9.34 10.39
CA ASP A 105 2.33 -10.79 10.20
C ASP A 105 1.58 -11.21 8.93
N ARG A 106 0.39 -10.65 8.69
CA ARG A 106 -0.39 -10.92 7.48
C ARG A 106 0.27 -10.33 6.23
N TYR A 107 0.80 -9.12 6.35
CA TYR A 107 1.60 -8.50 5.29
C TYR A 107 2.83 -9.35 4.93
N ASP A 108 3.53 -9.93 5.92
CA ASP A 108 4.71 -10.75 5.64
C ASP A 108 4.38 -12.02 4.85
N LEU A 109 3.23 -12.64 5.11
CA LEU A 109 2.75 -13.79 4.31
C LEU A 109 2.50 -13.39 2.85
N LEU A 110 1.88 -12.23 2.61
CA LEU A 110 1.71 -11.67 1.27
C LEU A 110 3.08 -11.48 0.59
N MET A 111 4.00 -10.80 1.28
CA MET A 111 5.30 -10.45 0.70
C MET A 111 6.17 -11.66 0.41
N ASP A 112 6.14 -12.66 1.29
CA ASP A 112 6.84 -13.93 1.10
C ASP A 112 6.37 -14.64 -0.18
N GLU A 113 5.05 -14.66 -0.42
CA GLU A 113 4.49 -15.24 -1.65
C GLU A 113 4.84 -14.42 -2.90
N LEU A 114 4.75 -13.09 -2.86
CA LEU A 114 5.12 -12.26 -4.02
C LEU A 114 6.60 -12.39 -4.39
N LYS A 115 7.48 -12.43 -3.38
CA LYS A 115 8.93 -12.64 -3.58
C LYS A 115 9.26 -14.04 -4.05
N TYR A 116 8.45 -15.04 -3.70
CA TYR A 116 8.56 -16.39 -4.22
C TYR A 116 8.16 -16.48 -5.71
N VAL A 117 7.03 -15.85 -6.09
CA VAL A 117 6.50 -15.94 -7.46
C VAL A 117 7.37 -15.22 -8.49
N ALA A 118 7.91 -14.04 -8.16
CA ALA A 118 8.69 -13.23 -9.08
C ALA A 118 9.86 -13.97 -9.79
N PRO A 119 10.79 -14.65 -9.09
CA PRO A 119 11.86 -15.39 -9.75
C PRO A 119 11.33 -16.55 -10.60
N GLU A 120 10.28 -17.23 -10.18
CA GLU A 120 9.67 -18.34 -10.93
C GLU A 120 9.08 -17.90 -12.28
N VAL A 121 8.50 -16.70 -12.32
CA VAL A 121 8.00 -16.06 -13.55
C VAL A 121 9.15 -15.62 -14.46
N ASN A 122 10.27 -15.18 -13.88
CA ASN A 122 11.43 -14.67 -14.61
C ASN A 122 12.39 -15.76 -15.09
N ASN A 123 12.18 -17.02 -14.70
CA ASN A 123 12.95 -18.17 -15.16
C ASN A 123 12.79 -18.37 -16.68
N SER A 124 13.82 -18.93 -17.32
CA SER A 124 13.81 -19.27 -18.74
C SER A 124 14.14 -20.76 -18.95
N PRO A 125 13.20 -21.57 -19.46
CA PRO A 125 11.81 -21.20 -19.79
C PRO A 125 10.97 -20.95 -18.51
N PRO A 126 9.96 -20.07 -18.57
CA PRO A 126 9.06 -19.87 -17.44
C PRO A 126 8.25 -21.14 -17.19
N HIS A 127 7.94 -21.43 -15.92
CA HIS A 127 7.11 -22.57 -15.56
C HIS A 127 5.72 -22.46 -16.25
N ALA A 128 5.13 -23.59 -16.65
CA ALA A 128 3.89 -23.63 -17.43
C ALA A 128 2.70 -22.95 -16.72
N GLU A 129 2.72 -22.92 -15.38
CA GLU A 129 1.75 -22.14 -14.58
C GLU A 129 1.69 -20.66 -15.00
N TYR A 130 2.82 -20.09 -15.43
CA TYR A 130 2.96 -18.68 -15.73
C TYR A 130 2.79 -18.33 -17.22
N SER A 131 2.35 -19.28 -18.06
CA SER A 131 2.27 -19.08 -19.51
C SER A 131 0.99 -18.35 -20.00
N GLY A 132 0.16 -17.81 -19.10
CA GLY A 132 -1.01 -16.99 -19.46
C GLY A 132 -1.79 -16.46 -18.26
N ASN A 133 -2.30 -15.22 -18.34
CA ASN A 133 -3.08 -14.56 -17.26
C ASN A 133 -2.38 -14.53 -15.87
N TYR A 134 -1.06 -14.69 -15.88
CA TYR A 134 -0.19 -14.88 -14.72
C TYR A 134 -0.09 -13.65 -13.81
N CYS A 135 -0.35 -12.44 -14.31
CA CYS A 135 -0.46 -11.25 -13.47
C CYS A 135 -1.60 -11.36 -12.43
N MET A 136 -2.74 -11.95 -12.84
CA MET A 136 -3.82 -12.28 -11.91
C MET A 136 -3.41 -13.40 -10.96
N GLY A 137 -2.77 -14.45 -11.48
CA GLY A 137 -2.28 -15.58 -10.67
C GLY A 137 -1.32 -15.14 -9.55
N ALA A 138 -0.31 -14.35 -9.88
CA ALA A 138 0.67 -13.82 -8.93
C ALA A 138 -0.01 -12.97 -7.84
N SER A 139 -0.87 -12.04 -8.25
CA SER A 139 -1.60 -11.16 -7.33
C SER A 139 -2.52 -11.96 -6.40
N GLU A 140 -3.27 -12.93 -6.94
CA GLU A 140 -4.22 -13.73 -6.17
C GLU A 140 -3.56 -14.74 -5.24
N ARG A 141 -2.39 -15.30 -5.59
CA ARG A 141 -1.60 -16.13 -4.66
C ARG A 141 -1.22 -15.32 -3.42
N GLY A 142 -0.70 -14.11 -3.63
CA GLY A 142 -0.40 -13.19 -2.53
C GLY A 142 -1.63 -12.89 -1.67
N LEU A 143 -2.78 -12.58 -2.29
CA LEU A 143 -4.03 -12.31 -1.56
C LEU A 143 -4.56 -13.55 -0.81
N SER A 144 -4.39 -14.75 -1.38
CA SER A 144 -4.73 -16.02 -0.71
C SER A 144 -3.98 -16.15 0.61
N GLU A 145 -2.67 -15.89 0.61
CA GLU A 145 -1.84 -15.98 1.82
C GLU A 145 -2.15 -14.84 2.81
N LEU A 146 -2.35 -13.60 2.33
CA LEU A 146 -2.75 -12.45 3.14
C LEU A 146 -4.05 -12.73 3.93
N LEU A 147 -5.05 -13.28 3.25
CA LEU A 147 -6.38 -13.51 3.79
C LEU A 147 -6.53 -14.89 4.45
N GLY A 148 -5.60 -15.81 4.19
CA GLY A 148 -5.72 -17.21 4.60
C GLY A 148 -6.89 -17.93 3.91
N ASP A 149 -7.21 -17.57 2.66
CA ASP A 149 -8.32 -18.16 1.90
C ASP A 149 -7.83 -18.73 0.57
N THR A 150 -7.48 -20.02 0.60
CA THR A 150 -7.09 -20.80 -0.57
C THR A 150 -8.29 -21.34 -1.34
N THR A 151 -9.53 -21.00 -1.00
CA THR A 151 -10.73 -21.48 -1.70
C THR A 151 -11.20 -20.49 -2.76
N ASN A 152 -11.21 -19.19 -2.43
CA ASN A 152 -11.79 -18.16 -3.29
C ASN A 152 -10.77 -17.39 -4.16
N PHE A 153 -9.49 -17.47 -3.77
CA PHE A 153 -8.36 -16.86 -4.47
C PHE A 153 -7.55 -17.94 -5.16
N TYR A 154 -7.00 -17.64 -6.33
CA TYR A 154 -6.09 -18.56 -7.00
C TYR A 154 -4.90 -18.93 -6.11
N ALA A 155 -4.67 -20.22 -5.92
CA ALA A 155 -3.63 -20.73 -5.02
C ALA A 155 -3.06 -22.06 -5.52
N VAL A 156 -1.74 -22.22 -5.36
CA VAL A 156 -1.00 -23.43 -5.69
C VAL A 156 -0.01 -23.77 -4.58
N GLU A 157 0.50 -24.99 -4.58
CA GLU A 157 1.66 -25.40 -3.78
C GLU A 157 2.96 -24.80 -4.37
N ARG A 158 3.84 -24.26 -3.53
CA ARG A 158 5.07 -23.57 -4.00
C ARG A 158 5.95 -24.47 -4.89
N ILE A 159 6.29 -25.66 -4.41
CA ILE A 159 7.28 -26.55 -5.06
C ILE A 159 6.66 -27.34 -6.21
N THR A 160 5.47 -27.91 -6.00
CA THR A 160 4.84 -28.82 -6.97
C THR A 160 4.01 -28.06 -8.00
N HIS A 161 3.69 -26.79 -7.74
CA HIS A 161 2.75 -25.97 -8.52
C HIS A 161 1.36 -26.60 -8.69
N LYS A 162 1.02 -27.59 -7.85
CA LYS A 162 -0.28 -28.23 -7.87
C LYS A 162 -1.33 -27.26 -7.36
N HIS A 163 -2.42 -27.12 -8.10
CA HIS A 163 -3.55 -26.29 -7.69
C HIS A 163 -4.12 -26.74 -6.35
N LYS A 164 -4.30 -25.78 -5.44
CA LYS A 164 -5.01 -25.98 -4.17
C LYS A 164 -6.53 -25.87 -4.33
N ASN A 165 -7.00 -25.33 -5.45
CA ASN A 165 -8.41 -25.06 -5.73
C ASN A 165 -8.74 -25.09 -7.23
N SER A 166 -10.01 -24.81 -7.57
CA SER A 166 -10.51 -24.76 -8.95
C SER A 166 -10.59 -23.34 -9.52
N VAL A 167 -9.97 -22.34 -8.88
CA VAL A 167 -9.98 -20.97 -9.40
C VAL A 167 -9.11 -20.94 -10.66
N GLY A 168 -9.68 -20.42 -11.75
CA GLY A 168 -8.99 -20.25 -13.02
C GLY A 168 -9.47 -19.01 -13.78
N PHE A 169 -8.65 -18.57 -14.73
CA PHE A 169 -8.78 -17.27 -15.40
C PHE A 169 -9.26 -17.36 -16.86
N SER A 170 -9.56 -18.56 -17.37
CA SER A 170 -10.05 -18.71 -18.74
C SER A 170 -11.33 -17.89 -18.95
N GLY A 171 -11.33 -17.03 -19.97
CA GLY A 171 -12.45 -16.14 -20.30
C GLY A 171 -12.75 -15.05 -19.27
N LYS A 172 -11.85 -14.77 -18.32
CA LYS A 172 -12.05 -13.76 -17.27
C LYS A 172 -10.98 -12.67 -17.35
N SER A 173 -11.40 -11.44 -17.08
CA SER A 173 -10.53 -10.28 -16.88
C SER A 173 -10.20 -10.07 -15.40
N ALA A 174 -9.22 -9.22 -15.11
CA ALA A 174 -8.95 -8.76 -13.75
C ALA A 174 -10.16 -8.04 -13.14
N VAL A 175 -10.96 -7.35 -13.97
CA VAL A 175 -12.20 -6.70 -13.54
C VAL A 175 -13.22 -7.73 -13.05
N ASP A 176 -13.34 -8.87 -13.72
CA ASP A 176 -14.25 -9.95 -13.29
C ASP A 176 -13.82 -10.53 -11.95
N ARG A 177 -12.51 -10.68 -11.71
CA ARG A 177 -11.95 -11.13 -10.44
C ARG A 177 -12.17 -10.12 -9.32
N GLY A 178 -11.91 -8.84 -9.57
CA GLY A 178 -12.20 -7.76 -8.62
C GLY A 178 -13.68 -7.68 -8.23
N LYS A 179 -14.59 -7.78 -9.20
CA LYS A 179 -16.05 -7.88 -8.95
C LYS A 179 -16.41 -9.12 -8.15
N LYS A 180 -15.75 -10.26 -8.40
CA LYS A 180 -15.95 -11.49 -7.61
C LYS A 180 -15.52 -11.28 -6.15
N PHE A 181 -14.37 -10.67 -5.89
CA PHE A 181 -13.92 -10.35 -4.52
C PHE A 181 -14.93 -9.46 -3.79
N GLN A 182 -15.44 -8.44 -4.48
CA GLN A 182 -16.48 -7.59 -3.94
C GLN A 182 -17.75 -8.37 -3.59
N SER A 183 -18.25 -9.21 -4.51
CA SER A 183 -19.45 -10.04 -4.27
C SER A 183 -19.28 -11.02 -3.11
N LEU A 184 -18.05 -11.45 -2.85
CA LEU A 184 -17.71 -12.34 -1.75
C LEU A 184 -17.47 -11.58 -0.44
N GLY A 185 -17.44 -10.24 -0.41
CA GLY A 185 -17.21 -9.46 0.80
C GLY A 185 -15.74 -9.19 1.14
N TYR A 186 -14.80 -9.47 0.24
CA TYR A 186 -13.36 -9.19 0.42
C TYR A 186 -12.96 -7.77 0.03
N THR A 187 -13.91 -6.93 -0.37
CA THR A 187 -13.65 -5.54 -0.76
C THR A 187 -14.34 -4.59 0.19
N GLU A 188 -13.59 -3.65 0.75
CA GLU A 188 -14.14 -2.55 1.55
C GLU A 188 -14.68 -1.44 0.66
N LYS A 189 -13.87 -1.03 -0.32
CA LYS A 189 -14.20 0.02 -1.29
C LYS A 189 -13.69 -0.37 -2.67
N ASN A 190 -14.43 0.04 -3.69
CA ASN A 190 -13.99 -0.03 -5.07
C ASN A 190 -13.90 1.37 -5.65
N HIS A 191 -12.96 1.57 -6.56
CA HIS A 191 -12.75 2.83 -7.25
C HIS A 191 -12.56 2.57 -8.73
N HIS A 192 -13.05 3.51 -9.53
CA HIS A 192 -12.88 3.53 -10.97
C HIS A 192 -12.38 4.89 -11.39
N PHE A 193 -11.19 4.93 -11.99
CA PHE A 193 -10.58 6.16 -12.47
C PHE A 193 -10.49 6.15 -14.00
N LYS A 194 -11.08 7.18 -14.61
CA LYS A 194 -11.10 7.44 -16.07
C LYS A 194 -10.43 8.75 -16.44
N GLY A 195 -9.78 9.43 -15.50
CA GLY A 195 -9.24 10.79 -15.70
C GLY A 195 -7.95 10.85 -16.53
N TRP A 196 -7.66 9.82 -17.31
CA TRP A 196 -6.46 9.70 -18.13
C TRP A 196 -6.64 10.43 -19.46
N LYS A 197 -5.55 11.02 -19.94
CA LYS A 197 -5.43 11.60 -21.27
C LYS A 197 -4.36 10.83 -22.04
N ILE A 198 -4.74 10.24 -23.16
CA ILE A 198 -3.79 9.60 -24.08
C ILE A 198 -3.07 10.70 -24.88
N ILE A 199 -1.74 10.64 -24.92
CA ILE A 199 -0.94 11.51 -25.79
C ILE A 199 -0.83 10.84 -27.15
N HIS A 200 -1.77 11.15 -28.04
CA HIS A 200 -1.89 10.52 -29.36
C HIS A 200 -0.59 10.58 -30.18
N ALA A 201 0.13 11.70 -30.15
CA ALA A 201 1.42 11.83 -30.84
C ALA A 201 2.43 10.74 -30.43
N LYS A 202 2.49 10.37 -29.14
CA LYS A 202 3.38 9.31 -28.64
C LYS A 202 2.89 7.91 -29.01
N LYS A 203 1.58 7.69 -28.97
CA LYS A 203 0.96 6.44 -29.46
C LYS A 203 1.27 6.22 -30.94
N ASP A 204 1.19 7.28 -31.75
CA ASP A 204 1.41 7.22 -33.18
C ASP A 204 2.86 6.88 -33.55
N LEU A 205 3.84 7.21 -32.70
CA LEU A 205 5.23 6.76 -32.87
C LEU A 205 5.34 5.23 -32.92
N ILE A 206 4.58 4.52 -32.08
CA ILE A 206 4.56 3.05 -32.09
C ILE A 206 3.74 2.53 -33.29
N TYR A 207 2.56 3.09 -33.52
CA TYR A 207 1.62 2.56 -34.53
C TYR A 207 2.09 2.75 -35.97
N ASN A 208 2.86 3.80 -36.23
CA ASN A 208 3.36 4.14 -37.56
C ASN A 208 4.84 3.78 -37.74
N ALA A 209 5.42 2.98 -36.84
CA ALA A 209 6.78 2.47 -36.99
C ALA A 209 6.93 1.65 -38.27
N LYS A 210 8.08 1.76 -38.93
CA LYS A 210 8.36 1.12 -40.22
C LYS A 210 8.56 -0.39 -40.09
N ASP A 211 9.12 -0.83 -38.98
CA ASP A 211 9.38 -2.22 -38.65
C ASP A 211 9.31 -2.48 -37.13
N ASP A 212 9.41 -3.75 -36.75
CA ASP A 212 9.33 -4.20 -35.36
C ASP A 212 10.45 -3.59 -34.49
N SER A 213 11.64 -3.38 -35.04
CA SER A 213 12.78 -2.81 -34.31
C SER A 213 12.56 -1.34 -33.97
N GLU A 214 12.03 -0.56 -34.92
CA GLU A 214 11.60 0.81 -34.67
C GLU A 214 10.46 0.85 -33.66
N ALA A 215 9.46 -0.02 -33.77
CA ALA A 215 8.35 -0.08 -32.82
C ALA A 215 8.80 -0.34 -31.38
N GLU A 216 9.77 -1.25 -31.16
CA GLU A 216 10.35 -1.51 -29.84
C GLU A 216 11.14 -0.32 -29.29
N THR A 217 11.87 0.37 -30.16
CA THR A 217 12.60 1.60 -29.81
C THR A 217 11.62 2.69 -29.38
N GLN A 218 10.56 2.93 -30.17
CA GLN A 218 9.56 3.95 -29.84
C GLN A 218 8.79 3.60 -28.57
N TYR A 219 8.42 2.32 -28.38
CA TYR A 219 7.86 1.85 -27.11
C TYR A 219 8.77 2.22 -25.93
N SER A 220 10.07 1.93 -26.03
CA SER A 220 11.03 2.23 -24.96
C SER A 220 11.11 3.72 -24.64
N ASN A 221 10.96 4.58 -25.66
CA ASN A 221 10.98 6.03 -25.51
C ASN A 221 9.74 6.59 -24.81
N VAL A 222 8.56 5.98 -25.00
CA VAL A 222 7.27 6.55 -24.55
C VAL A 222 6.60 5.78 -23.40
N LYS A 223 7.13 4.61 -23.01
CA LYS A 223 6.45 3.70 -22.09
C LYS A 223 6.09 4.29 -20.73
N TYR A 224 6.73 5.38 -20.27
CA TYR A 224 6.40 5.98 -18.98
C TYR A 224 5.63 7.30 -19.08
N ASP A 225 5.29 7.77 -20.28
CA ASP A 225 4.72 9.10 -20.47
C ASP A 225 3.78 9.22 -21.69
N ILE A 226 3.29 8.10 -22.24
CA ILE A 226 2.26 8.03 -23.28
C ILE A 226 0.85 8.37 -22.77
N VAL A 227 0.62 8.25 -21.45
CA VAL A 227 -0.63 8.62 -20.77
C VAL A 227 -0.33 9.70 -19.72
N ASP A 228 -1.24 10.66 -19.61
CA ASP A 228 -1.14 11.79 -18.68
C ASP A 228 -2.43 11.98 -17.86
N PHE A 229 -2.41 12.82 -16.84
CA PHE A 229 -3.59 13.40 -16.21
C PHE A 229 -3.38 14.90 -15.96
N ASN A 230 -4.46 15.66 -15.84
CA ASN A 230 -4.36 17.04 -15.37
C ASN A 230 -4.27 17.09 -13.82
N ALA A 231 -4.04 18.28 -13.28
CA ALA A 231 -3.98 18.49 -11.82
C ALA A 231 -5.24 17.99 -11.10
N THR A 232 -6.42 18.15 -11.70
CA THR A 232 -7.69 17.63 -11.15
C THR A 232 -7.69 16.11 -11.04
N GLY A 233 -7.21 15.41 -12.07
CA GLY A 233 -7.08 13.95 -12.09
C GLY A 233 -6.07 13.46 -11.04
N LYS A 234 -4.92 14.13 -10.93
CA LYS A 234 -3.92 13.86 -9.87
C LYS A 234 -4.55 13.97 -8.49
N ASN A 235 -5.19 15.10 -8.20
CA ASN A 235 -5.83 15.35 -6.91
C ASN A 235 -6.93 14.33 -6.61
N THR A 236 -7.72 13.96 -7.61
CA THR A 236 -8.78 12.94 -7.47
C THR A 236 -8.21 11.60 -7.01
N LEU A 237 -7.12 11.13 -7.64
CA LEU A 237 -6.45 9.89 -7.24
C LEU A 237 -5.80 10.00 -5.86
N THR A 238 -5.11 11.11 -5.55
CA THR A 238 -4.49 11.29 -4.22
C THR A 238 -5.55 11.31 -3.11
N THR A 239 -6.62 12.10 -3.29
CA THR A 239 -7.72 12.22 -2.31
C THR A 239 -8.45 10.90 -2.08
N LEU A 240 -8.56 10.04 -3.11
CA LEU A 240 -9.11 8.70 -2.96
C LEU A 240 -8.34 7.90 -1.90
N PHE A 241 -7.01 7.84 -2.01
CA PHE A 241 -6.20 7.09 -1.06
C PHE A 241 -6.20 7.74 0.32
N ASP A 242 -6.09 9.07 0.40
CA ASP A 242 -6.20 9.78 1.67
C ASP A 242 -7.51 9.44 2.38
N ASN A 243 -8.64 9.49 1.68
CA ASN A 243 -9.96 9.16 2.26
C ASN A 243 -10.08 7.70 2.68
N ASP A 244 -9.38 6.80 2.01
CA ASP A 244 -9.40 5.37 2.34
C ASP A 244 -8.57 5.02 3.56
N ILE A 245 -7.49 5.76 3.81
CA ILE A 245 -6.57 5.48 4.94
C ILE A 245 -6.79 6.44 6.12
N ASN A 246 -7.47 7.57 5.93
CA ASN A 246 -7.78 8.49 7.01
C ASN A 246 -8.80 7.87 7.97
N ASN A 247 -8.67 8.21 9.25
CA ASN A 247 -9.49 7.69 10.34
C ASN A 247 -9.40 6.16 10.56
N LYS A 248 -8.39 5.52 9.99
CA LYS A 248 -8.02 4.11 10.22
C LYS A 248 -6.79 4.04 11.11
N GLU A 249 -6.60 2.90 11.76
CA GLU A 249 -5.36 2.62 12.48
C GLU A 249 -4.18 2.47 11.51
N ILE A 250 -2.98 2.71 12.04
CA ILE A 250 -1.74 2.47 11.30
C ILE A 250 -1.56 0.97 11.00
N GLY A 251 -1.12 0.67 9.79
CA GLY A 251 -0.98 -0.70 9.26
C GLY A 251 -0.74 -0.71 7.75
N TYR A 252 -1.03 -1.85 7.12
CA TYR A 252 -0.90 -2.06 5.68
C TYR A 252 -2.26 -2.01 4.99
N HIS A 253 -2.41 -1.16 3.98
CA HIS A 253 -3.60 -1.14 3.12
C HIS A 253 -3.28 -1.77 1.78
N ILE A 254 -4.05 -2.79 1.39
CA ILE A 254 -3.79 -3.59 0.19
C ILE A 254 -4.91 -3.35 -0.82
N TYR A 255 -4.54 -3.09 -2.06
CA TYR A 255 -5.47 -2.95 -3.18
C TYR A 255 -5.11 -3.97 -4.25
N TYR A 256 -6.10 -4.74 -4.68
CA TYR A 256 -6.07 -5.39 -5.97
C TYR A 256 -6.42 -4.33 -7.00
N PHE A 257 -5.61 -4.12 -8.03
CA PHE A 257 -5.95 -3.13 -9.04
C PHE A 257 -5.55 -3.56 -10.44
N THR A 258 -6.21 -2.97 -11.41
CA THR A 258 -5.93 -3.22 -12.82
C THR A 258 -5.87 -1.92 -13.58
N VAL A 259 -4.99 -1.91 -14.58
CA VAL A 259 -4.85 -0.83 -15.56
C VAL A 259 -5.18 -1.38 -16.94
N THR A 260 -5.56 -0.48 -17.84
CA THR A 260 -5.94 -0.83 -19.22
C THR A 260 -7.14 -1.78 -19.26
N ASP A 261 -8.21 -1.42 -18.53
CA ASP A 261 -9.52 -2.10 -18.51
C ASP A 261 -9.46 -3.62 -18.27
N GLY A 262 -8.64 -4.05 -17.30
CA GLY A 262 -8.55 -5.45 -16.92
C GLY A 262 -7.40 -6.23 -17.56
N PHE A 263 -6.60 -5.60 -18.43
CA PHE A 263 -5.51 -6.26 -19.15
C PHE A 263 -4.34 -6.66 -18.23
N HIS A 264 -3.94 -5.77 -17.33
CA HIS A 264 -2.82 -6.03 -16.42
C HIS A 264 -3.25 -5.87 -14.97
N THR A 265 -2.87 -6.83 -14.13
CA THR A 265 -3.22 -6.88 -12.71
C THR A 265 -2.00 -6.60 -11.87
N LEU A 266 -2.19 -5.79 -10.85
CA LEU A 266 -1.17 -5.30 -9.94
C LEU A 266 -1.70 -5.36 -8.50
N LEU A 267 -0.78 -5.41 -7.54
CA LEU A 267 -1.07 -5.16 -6.14
C LEU A 267 -0.47 -3.82 -5.73
N LEU A 268 -1.27 -2.99 -5.09
CA LEU A 268 -0.82 -1.75 -4.47
C LEU A 268 -0.85 -1.93 -2.96
N ILE A 269 0.27 -1.63 -2.32
CA ILE A 269 0.46 -1.73 -0.88
C ILE A 269 0.77 -0.32 -0.37
N ILE A 270 0.03 0.15 0.62
CA ILE A 270 0.34 1.39 1.35
C ILE A 270 0.75 1.01 2.77
N ASP A 271 2.00 1.35 3.13
CA ASP A 271 2.55 1.16 4.47
C ASP A 271 2.40 2.46 5.27
N THR A 272 1.51 2.42 6.27
CA THR A 272 1.34 3.48 7.27
C THR A 272 1.88 3.08 8.65
N LEU A 273 2.48 1.89 8.78
CA LEU A 273 2.97 1.33 10.04
C LEU A 273 4.43 1.74 10.31
N THR A 274 5.30 1.63 9.30
CA THR A 274 6.76 1.81 9.47
C THR A 274 7.14 3.26 9.76
N ASP A 275 6.57 4.20 9.00
CA ASP A 275 6.65 5.63 9.26
C ASP A 275 5.26 6.24 9.01
N PRO A 276 4.40 6.31 10.04
CA PRO A 276 3.07 6.89 9.89
C PRO A 276 3.11 8.34 9.42
N CYS A 277 4.19 9.09 9.66
CA CYS A 277 4.23 10.50 9.30
C CYS A 277 4.65 10.73 7.86
N ASN A 278 5.36 9.78 7.27
CA ASN A 278 5.68 9.76 5.84
C ASN A 278 5.32 8.39 5.24
N PRO A 279 4.02 8.06 5.09
CA PRO A 279 3.61 6.77 4.56
C PRO A 279 4.17 6.52 3.17
N LYS A 280 4.42 5.25 2.86
CA LYS A 280 4.96 4.82 1.57
C LYS A 280 3.98 3.94 0.82
N TYR A 281 4.15 3.89 -0.49
CA TYR A 281 3.44 2.94 -1.34
C TYR A 281 4.41 2.11 -2.17
N GLU A 282 3.96 0.90 -2.51
CA GLU A 282 4.63 -0.01 -3.41
C GLU A 282 3.61 -0.59 -4.39
N ILE A 283 3.98 -0.68 -5.67
CA ILE A 283 3.22 -1.41 -6.67
C ILE A 283 3.99 -2.66 -7.07
N TRP A 284 3.34 -3.80 -6.96
CA TRP A 284 3.87 -5.13 -7.29
C TRP A 284 3.15 -5.70 -8.51
N ASP A 285 3.92 -6.30 -9.39
CA ASP A 285 3.44 -7.11 -10.50
C ASP A 285 3.95 -8.57 -10.37
N GLN A 286 3.67 -9.39 -11.37
CA GLN A 286 4.18 -10.76 -11.46
C GLN A 286 5.72 -10.92 -11.43
N HIS A 287 6.47 -9.87 -11.78
CA HIS A 287 7.92 -9.85 -11.94
C HIS A 287 8.58 -9.27 -10.69
N GLY A 288 7.79 -8.76 -9.75
CA GLY A 288 8.20 -8.30 -8.43
C GLY A 288 7.79 -6.85 -8.15
N LEU A 289 8.60 -6.16 -7.36
CA LEU A 289 8.40 -4.74 -7.09
C LEU A 289 8.67 -3.93 -8.37
N THR A 290 7.69 -3.13 -8.77
CA THR A 290 7.83 -2.27 -9.95
C THR A 290 8.66 -1.01 -9.63
N SER A 291 9.05 -0.26 -10.67
CA SER A 291 9.70 1.05 -10.50
C SER A 291 8.77 2.17 -9.99
N SER A 292 7.50 1.85 -9.70
CA SER A 292 6.51 2.78 -9.15
C SER A 292 6.28 2.48 -7.66
N HIS A 293 7.17 3.03 -6.83
CA HIS A 293 7.10 2.98 -5.37
C HIS A 293 7.71 4.26 -4.80
N GLY A 294 7.39 4.60 -3.55
CA GLY A 294 7.90 5.82 -2.92
C GLY A 294 6.99 6.37 -1.84
N LEU A 295 7.00 7.70 -1.65
CA LEU A 295 6.10 8.37 -0.71
C LEU A 295 4.67 8.33 -1.22
N LEU A 296 3.70 8.17 -0.31
CA LEU A 296 2.28 8.16 -0.64
C LEU A 296 1.83 9.41 -1.42
N ALA A 297 2.47 10.56 -1.19
CA ALA A 297 2.19 11.80 -1.93
C ALA A 297 2.38 11.65 -3.47
N ASP A 298 3.22 10.71 -3.90
CA ASP A 298 3.56 10.46 -5.30
C ASP A 298 2.76 9.29 -5.91
N ILE A 299 1.82 8.71 -5.16
CA ILE A 299 1.08 7.50 -5.57
C ILE A 299 0.34 7.66 -6.91
N ALA A 300 -0.27 8.83 -7.15
CA ALA A 300 -0.97 9.12 -8.39
C ALA A 300 -0.02 9.04 -9.59
N GLU A 301 1.19 9.59 -9.46
CA GLU A 301 2.22 9.52 -10.49
C GLU A 301 2.72 8.09 -10.69
N GLY A 302 2.87 7.32 -9.60
CA GLY A 302 3.15 5.89 -9.65
C GLY A 302 2.15 5.12 -10.52
N ILE A 303 0.85 5.31 -10.29
CA ILE A 303 -0.23 4.68 -11.05
C ILE A 303 -0.26 5.17 -12.51
N ARG A 304 -0.01 6.46 -12.76
CA ARG A 304 0.11 7.01 -14.13
C ARG A 304 1.21 6.32 -14.92
N ARG A 305 2.38 6.12 -14.30
CA ARG A 305 3.51 5.44 -14.94
C ARG A 305 3.19 3.98 -15.27
N GLN A 306 2.50 3.26 -14.39
CA GLN A 306 2.06 1.88 -14.65
C GLN A 306 0.99 1.79 -15.75
N THR A 307 0.06 2.74 -15.75
CA THR A 307 -0.96 2.87 -16.80
C THR A 307 -0.31 3.18 -18.15
N SER A 308 0.67 4.10 -18.17
CA SER A 308 1.45 4.43 -19.37
C SER A 308 2.19 3.22 -19.91
N TRP A 309 2.86 2.49 -19.02
CA TRP A 309 3.67 1.33 -19.40
C TRP A 309 2.81 0.24 -20.02
N THR A 310 1.70 -0.08 -19.36
CA THR A 310 0.75 -1.09 -19.84
C THR A 310 0.11 -0.66 -21.16
N PHE A 311 -0.30 0.60 -21.28
CA PHE A 311 -0.91 1.13 -22.49
C PHE A 311 0.08 1.15 -23.68
N ALA A 312 1.33 1.54 -23.45
CA ALA A 312 2.38 1.49 -24.48
C ALA A 312 2.66 0.04 -24.93
N ASN A 313 2.68 -0.91 -23.99
CA ASN A 313 2.88 -2.33 -24.30
C ASN A 313 1.70 -2.91 -25.10
N SER A 314 0.46 -2.56 -24.72
CA SER A 314 -0.74 -2.87 -25.52
C SER A 314 -0.60 -2.30 -26.94
N CYS A 315 -0.11 -1.06 -27.06
CA CYS A 315 0.11 -0.45 -28.36
C CYS A 315 1.13 -1.24 -29.22
N LEU A 316 2.25 -1.65 -28.63
CA LEU A 316 3.25 -2.47 -29.31
C LEU A 316 2.66 -3.82 -29.76
N ASN A 317 1.87 -4.48 -28.92
CA ASN A 317 1.19 -5.74 -29.28
C ASN A 317 0.19 -5.56 -30.42
N ARG A 318 -0.54 -4.43 -30.45
CA ARG A 318 -1.47 -4.10 -31.54
C ARG A 318 -0.73 -3.81 -32.85
N TYR A 319 0.43 -3.16 -32.79
CA TYR A 319 1.31 -3.00 -33.94
C TYR A 319 1.73 -4.37 -34.51
N LYS A 320 2.32 -5.23 -33.67
CA LYS A 320 2.80 -6.58 -34.06
C LYS A 320 1.69 -7.46 -34.63
N THR A 321 0.45 -7.29 -34.17
CA THR A 321 -0.72 -8.03 -34.66
C THR A 321 -1.49 -7.34 -35.78
N LYS A 322 -0.98 -6.22 -36.32
CA LYS A 322 -1.59 -5.43 -37.40
C LYS A 322 -3.01 -4.92 -37.08
N LYS A 323 -3.24 -4.53 -35.82
CA LYS A 323 -4.53 -4.04 -35.28
C LYS A 323 -4.48 -2.58 -34.80
N THR A 324 -3.70 -1.73 -35.46
CA THR A 324 -3.44 -0.32 -35.09
C THR A 324 -4.64 0.63 -35.28
N LYS A 325 -5.73 0.20 -35.94
CA LYS A 325 -6.99 0.96 -36.04
C LYS A 325 -7.74 1.12 -34.71
N TYR A 326 -7.34 0.39 -33.67
CA TYR A 326 -7.94 0.42 -32.34
C TYR A 326 -6.85 0.61 -31.30
N TYR A 327 -7.20 1.16 -30.15
CA TYR A 327 -6.36 1.17 -28.94
C TYR A 327 -7.20 0.74 -27.74
N ASP A 328 -6.54 0.21 -26.72
CA ASP A 328 -7.22 -0.25 -25.51
C ASP A 328 -7.65 0.91 -24.61
N SER A 329 -8.66 0.72 -23.78
CA SER A 329 -9.04 1.68 -22.75
C SER A 329 -7.87 1.89 -21.77
N THR A 330 -7.78 3.07 -21.15
CA THR A 330 -6.81 3.36 -20.08
C THR A 330 -7.43 3.24 -18.69
N ASP A 331 -8.69 2.83 -18.59
CA ASP A 331 -9.42 2.75 -17.33
C ASP A 331 -8.65 1.97 -16.25
N THR A 332 -8.68 2.52 -15.03
CA THR A 332 -8.09 1.90 -13.84
C THR A 332 -9.18 1.56 -12.85
N TYR A 333 -9.17 0.31 -12.37
CA TYR A 333 -10.08 -0.14 -11.30
C TYR A 333 -9.25 -0.59 -10.11
N LEU A 334 -9.67 -0.18 -8.90
CA LEU A 334 -9.02 -0.54 -7.65
C LEU A 334 -10.05 -1.13 -6.68
N TRP A 335 -9.70 -2.22 -6.03
CA TRP A 335 -10.48 -2.85 -4.97
C TRP A 335 -9.64 -2.88 -3.70
N LYS A 336 -10.01 -2.06 -2.72
CA LYS A 336 -9.39 -2.07 -1.40
C LYS A 336 -9.78 -3.37 -0.69
N ILE A 337 -8.79 -4.21 -0.45
CA ILE A 337 -8.99 -5.55 0.11
C ILE A 337 -9.23 -5.46 1.62
N LYS A 338 -10.11 -6.33 2.12
CA LYS A 338 -10.36 -6.52 3.55
C LYS A 338 -10.55 -7.99 3.92
N GLN A 339 -10.37 -8.27 5.20
CA GLN A 339 -10.83 -9.49 5.85
C GLN A 339 -12.37 -9.53 5.92
N LYS A 340 -12.93 -10.74 6.00
CA LYS A 340 -14.37 -10.96 6.09
C LYS A 340 -14.95 -10.65 7.46
#